data_AF-A0A1Y5GJB0-F1
#
_entry.id   AF-A0A1Y5GJB0-F1
#
_cell.length_a   1.000
_cell.length_b   1.000
_cell.length_c   1.000
_cell.angle_alpha   90.00
_cell.angle_beta   90.00
_cell.angle_gamma   90.00
#
_symmetry.space_group_name_H-M   'P 1'
#
loop_
_entity.id
_entity.type
_entity.pdbx_description
1 polymer ?
#
loop_
_entity_poly.entity_id
_entity_poly.type
_entity_poly.pdbx_seq_one_letter_code
_entity_poly.pdbx_strand_id
1 'polypeptide(L)'
;MNKQIKNIALLCTTLVALTLGTSVMAKEHGKSHRGQDMQRHMRAMMSKLDLSEQQQQQVKAIQAAKKEQLMALKSSDNAKDKNGRTAMAELIKAETFDQTAFILMQEKKAAKMAKAGLITAKTMHQLYQLLTPEQKQKLEQMQQQKRDSKQGNKQKKRDAKASKTEQ
;
A
#
# COMPACT_ATOMS: atom_id res chain seq x y z
N MET A 1 -42.83 -14.33 24.53
CA MET A 1 -43.08 -14.32 23.07
C MET A 1 -43.56 -12.92 22.70
N ASN A 2 -42.66 -12.09 22.18
CA ASN A 2 -42.60 -11.67 20.77
C ASN A 2 -43.71 -10.70 20.33
N LYS A 3 -43.38 -9.40 20.29
CA LYS A 3 -43.07 -8.67 19.04
C LYS A 3 -42.93 -7.16 19.31
N GLN A 4 -41.69 -6.69 19.41
CA GLN A 4 -41.36 -5.29 19.16
C GLN A 4 -41.44 -5.06 17.64
N ILE A 5 -42.52 -4.43 17.20
CA ILE A 5 -42.76 -4.08 15.80
C ILE A 5 -42.03 -2.76 15.52
N LYS A 6 -40.94 -2.91 14.76
CA LYS A 6 -40.33 -1.98 13.79
C LYS A 6 -40.99 -0.59 13.70
N ASN A 7 -40.36 0.40 14.33
CA ASN A 7 -40.59 1.81 14.03
C ASN A 7 -39.44 2.37 13.19
N ILE A 8 -39.79 2.65 11.93
CA ILE A 8 -39.56 3.93 11.24
C ILE A 8 -38.09 4.33 11.03
N ALA A 9 -37.71 4.17 9.76
CA ALA A 9 -36.66 4.90 9.08
C ALA A 9 -36.52 6.35 9.59
N LEU A 10 -35.34 6.69 10.12
CA LEU A 10 -34.90 8.07 10.23
C LEU A 10 -33.59 8.23 9.44
N LEU A 11 -33.72 8.96 8.34
CA LEU A 11 -32.67 9.47 7.48
C LEU A 11 -31.66 10.30 8.31
N CYS A 12 -30.42 9.84 8.42
CA CYS A 12 -29.28 10.68 8.81
C CYS A 12 -28.46 11.00 7.56
N THR A 13 -28.98 11.92 6.74
CA THR A 13 -28.23 12.62 5.70
C THR A 13 -27.36 13.69 6.36
N THR A 14 -26.10 13.40 6.63
CA THR A 14 -25.13 14.41 7.07
C THR A 14 -24.35 14.95 5.87
N LEU A 15 -24.43 16.28 5.74
CA LEU A 15 -23.78 17.16 4.77
C LEU A 15 -22.34 16.75 4.40
N VAL A 16 -22.07 16.78 3.10
CA VAL A 16 -20.71 16.86 2.55
C VAL A 16 -20.31 18.33 2.47
N ALA A 17 -19.46 18.78 3.39
CA ALA A 17 -18.77 20.07 3.26
C ALA A 17 -17.47 19.85 2.46
N LEU A 18 -17.44 20.35 1.22
CA LEU A 18 -16.23 20.42 0.39
C LEU A 18 -15.36 21.58 0.89
N THR A 19 -14.31 21.27 1.63
CA THR A 19 -13.17 22.18 1.83
C THR A 19 -12.11 21.90 0.78
N LEU A 20 -11.83 22.88 -0.07
CA LEU A 20 -10.76 22.85 -1.07
C LEU A 20 -9.40 22.83 -0.36
N GLY A 21 -8.71 21.69 -0.43
CA GLY A 21 -7.39 21.50 0.16
C GLY A 21 -6.29 22.15 -0.67
N THR A 22 -5.57 23.11 -0.08
CA THR A 22 -4.26 23.54 -0.58
C THR A 22 -3.24 22.43 -0.36
N SER A 23 -2.74 21.82 -1.42
CA SER A 23 -1.65 20.85 -1.36
C SER A 23 -0.38 21.45 -1.95
N VAL A 24 0.50 21.94 -1.07
CA VAL A 24 1.90 22.19 -1.43
C VAL A 24 2.61 20.83 -1.42
N MET A 25 2.80 20.25 -2.60
CA MET A 25 3.61 19.05 -2.80
C MET A 25 4.99 19.44 -3.34
N ALA A 26 5.92 19.74 -2.44
CA ALA A 26 7.34 19.78 -2.76
C ALA A 26 8.06 18.66 -2.01
N LYS A 27 8.27 17.52 -2.68
CA LYS A 27 9.30 16.56 -2.28
C LYS A 27 9.81 15.74 -3.46
N GLU A 28 11.05 16.06 -3.82
CA GLU A 28 12.10 15.26 -4.47
C GLU A 28 11.75 13.81 -4.86
N HIS A 29 12.01 13.50 -6.14
CA HIS A 29 11.89 12.18 -6.77
C HIS A 29 12.71 11.09 -6.05
N GLY A 30 12.04 10.29 -5.24
CA GLY A 30 12.46 8.93 -4.92
C GLY A 30 11.41 7.98 -5.47
N LYS A 31 11.76 7.13 -6.45
CA LYS A 31 10.89 6.10 -7.05
C LYS A 31 9.98 5.47 -5.99
N SER A 32 8.67 5.70 -6.08
CA SER A 32 7.70 5.22 -5.09
C SER A 32 7.47 3.71 -5.23
N HIS A 33 8.39 2.91 -4.69
CA HIS A 33 8.21 1.47 -4.50
C HIS A 33 7.53 1.12 -3.16
N ARG A 34 7.00 2.13 -2.45
CA ARG A 34 6.50 2.03 -1.06
C ARG A 34 5.56 0.85 -0.80
N GLY A 35 4.67 0.51 -1.74
CA GLY A 35 3.76 -0.63 -1.59
C GLY A 35 4.45 -2.00 -1.62
N GLN A 36 5.42 -2.20 -2.52
CA GLN A 36 6.21 -3.43 -2.57
C GLN A 36 7.21 -3.52 -1.41
N ASP A 37 7.77 -2.39 -0.98
CA ASP A 37 8.73 -2.34 0.10
C ASP A 37 8.12 -2.76 1.43
N MET A 38 6.91 -2.28 1.74
CA MET A 38 6.18 -2.68 2.94
C MET A 38 5.91 -4.19 2.98
N GLN A 39 5.50 -4.78 1.85
CA GLN A 39 5.23 -6.21 1.78
C GLN A 39 6.50 -7.05 1.96
N ARG A 40 7.59 -6.73 1.24
CA ARG A 40 8.86 -7.46 1.40
C ARG A 40 9.37 -7.34 2.82
N HIS A 41 9.23 -6.16 3.40
CA HIS A 41 9.66 -5.90 4.76
C HIS A 41 8.89 -6.73 5.78
N MET A 42 7.57 -6.78 5.70
CA MET A 42 6.74 -7.53 6.65
C MET A 42 6.98 -9.04 6.51
N ARG A 43 7.13 -9.56 5.28
CA ARG A 43 7.52 -10.95 5.05
C ARG A 43 8.87 -11.30 5.67
N ALA A 44 9.86 -10.42 5.51
CA ALA A 44 11.20 -10.60 6.08
C ALA A 44 11.24 -10.47 7.62
N MET A 45 10.24 -9.82 8.24
CA MET A 45 10.11 -9.83 9.70
C MET A 45 9.38 -11.06 10.21
N MET A 46 8.32 -11.49 9.54
CA MET A 46 7.63 -12.73 9.93
C MET A 46 8.52 -13.96 9.79
N SER A 47 9.44 -14.00 8.82
CA SER A 47 10.41 -15.10 8.73
C SER A 47 11.43 -15.13 9.88
N LYS A 48 11.50 -14.07 10.70
CA LYS A 48 12.33 -13.98 11.90
C LYS A 48 11.53 -14.21 13.18
N LEU A 49 10.23 -14.45 13.04
CA LEU A 49 9.39 -14.97 14.11
C LEU A 49 9.51 -16.49 14.05
N ASP A 50 9.72 -17.11 15.18
CA ASP A 50 9.82 -18.57 15.30
C ASP A 50 8.40 -19.14 15.19
N LEU A 51 7.91 -19.28 13.95
CA LEU A 51 6.56 -19.73 13.64
C LEU A 51 6.46 -21.25 13.78
N SER A 52 5.42 -21.73 14.46
CA SER A 52 5.11 -23.16 14.53
C SER A 52 4.77 -23.72 13.14
N GLU A 53 4.87 -25.04 12.97
CA GLU A 53 4.55 -25.68 11.69
C GLU A 53 3.11 -25.40 11.23
N GLN A 54 2.17 -25.39 12.17
CA GLN A 54 0.77 -25.05 11.92
C GLN A 54 0.62 -23.58 11.45
N GLN A 55 1.30 -22.63 12.10
CA GLN A 55 1.32 -21.23 11.67
C GLN A 55 1.94 -21.10 10.27
N GLN A 56 3.02 -21.82 9.98
CA GLN A 56 3.67 -21.79 8.66
C GLN A 56 2.76 -22.29 7.54
N GLN A 57 1.98 -23.35 7.78
CA GLN A 57 1.00 -23.85 6.82
C GLN A 57 -0.09 -22.81 6.53
N GLN A 58 -0.64 -22.19 7.57
CA GLN A 58 -1.64 -21.11 7.42
C GLN A 58 -1.08 -19.89 6.68
N VAL A 59 0.16 -19.50 6.99
CA VAL A 59 0.88 -18.42 6.30
C VAL A 59 1.05 -18.73 4.81
N LYS A 60 1.39 -19.98 4.45
CA LYS A 60 1.50 -20.41 3.04
C LYS A 60 0.16 -20.33 2.32
N ALA A 61 -0.92 -20.78 2.94
CA ALA A 61 -2.28 -20.70 2.38
C ALA A 61 -2.71 -19.25 2.13
N ILE A 62 -2.50 -18.35 3.10
CA ILE A 62 -2.79 -16.93 2.96
C ILE A 62 -1.97 -16.30 1.83
N GLN A 63 -0.68 -16.65 1.71
CA GLN A 63 0.16 -16.13 0.63
C GLN A 63 -0.25 -16.64 -0.75
N ALA A 64 -0.71 -17.89 -0.86
CA ALA A 64 -1.24 -18.46 -2.09
C ALA A 64 -2.51 -17.73 -2.53
N ALA A 65 -3.48 -17.57 -1.63
CA ALA A 65 -4.73 -16.83 -1.89
C ALA A 65 -4.45 -15.37 -2.29
N LYS A 66 -3.52 -14.69 -1.60
CA LYS A 66 -3.07 -13.35 -2.00
C LYS A 66 -2.51 -13.33 -3.41
N LYS A 67 -1.64 -14.29 -3.75
CA LYS A 67 -1.01 -14.37 -5.07
C LYS A 67 -2.07 -14.52 -6.15
N GLU A 68 -3.07 -15.37 -5.94
CA GLU A 68 -4.21 -15.56 -6.85
C GLU A 68 -5.02 -14.27 -7.02
N GLN A 69 -5.40 -13.60 -5.92
CA GLN A 69 -6.14 -12.32 -5.99
C GLN A 69 -5.37 -11.22 -6.74
N LEU A 70 -4.05 -11.13 -6.52
CA LEU A 70 -3.19 -10.19 -7.25
C LEU A 70 -2.99 -10.59 -8.71
N MET A 71 -2.98 -11.89 -9.02
CA MET A 71 -2.97 -12.39 -10.38
C MET A 71 -4.27 -12.05 -11.09
N ALA A 72 -5.45 -12.24 -10.48
CA ALA A 72 -6.73 -11.84 -11.07
C ALA A 72 -6.79 -10.33 -11.40
N LEU A 73 -6.23 -9.49 -10.54
CA LEU A 73 -6.07 -8.04 -10.78
C LEU A 73 -5.08 -7.71 -11.93
N LYS A 74 -4.17 -8.62 -12.29
CA LYS A 74 -3.24 -8.46 -13.40
C LYS A 74 -3.78 -9.09 -14.69
N SER A 75 -4.40 -10.26 -14.61
CA SER A 75 -4.87 -11.07 -15.73
C SER A 75 -6.02 -10.42 -16.49
N SER A 76 -6.87 -9.65 -15.80
CA SER A 76 -7.85 -8.76 -16.46
C SER A 76 -7.21 -7.69 -17.36
N ASP A 77 -5.90 -7.45 -17.19
CA ASP A 77 -5.16 -6.33 -17.79
C ASP A 77 -3.85 -6.75 -18.50
N ASN A 78 -3.52 -8.04 -18.68
CA ASN A 78 -2.21 -8.42 -19.25
C ASN A 78 -2.02 -7.92 -20.70
N ALA A 79 -3.10 -7.70 -21.43
CA ALA A 79 -3.08 -7.00 -22.72
C ALA A 79 -2.93 -5.47 -22.58
N LYS A 80 -3.26 -4.88 -21.42
CA LYS A 80 -3.33 -3.43 -21.17
C LYS A 80 -2.16 -2.83 -20.39
N ASP A 81 -1.37 -3.61 -19.62
CA ASP A 81 -0.25 -3.07 -18.82
C ASP A 81 0.98 -2.73 -19.69
N LYS A 82 1.19 -3.45 -20.81
CA LYS A 82 2.07 -2.97 -21.89
C LYS A 82 1.50 -1.72 -22.53
N ASN A 83 0.17 -1.68 -22.74
CA ASN A 83 -0.51 -0.55 -23.33
C ASN A 83 -0.49 0.70 -22.44
N GLY A 84 -0.36 0.60 -21.12
CA GLY A 84 -0.34 1.77 -20.24
C GLY A 84 0.95 2.60 -20.36
N ARG A 85 2.06 1.98 -20.75
CA ARG A 85 3.30 2.69 -21.08
C ARG A 85 3.29 3.23 -22.51
N THR A 86 2.74 2.47 -23.45
CA THR A 86 2.60 2.93 -24.84
C THR A 86 1.57 4.05 -24.94
N ALA A 87 0.42 3.95 -24.28
CA ALA A 87 -0.61 5.00 -24.26
C ALA A 87 -0.10 6.31 -23.65
N MET A 88 0.73 6.26 -22.59
CA MET A 88 1.37 7.47 -22.08
C MET A 88 2.35 8.06 -23.11
N ALA A 89 3.15 7.22 -23.76
CA ALA A 89 4.09 7.67 -24.79
C ALA A 89 3.37 8.24 -26.02
N GLU A 90 2.22 7.68 -26.40
CA GLU A 90 1.34 8.16 -27.48
C GLU A 90 0.73 9.51 -27.12
N LEU A 91 0.22 9.68 -25.89
CA LEU A 91 -0.32 10.96 -25.41
C LEU A 91 0.73 12.07 -25.40
N ILE A 92 2.00 11.74 -25.11
CA ILE A 92 3.11 12.71 -25.12
C ILE A 92 3.53 13.05 -26.56
N LYS A 93 3.45 12.09 -27.49
CA LYS A 93 3.87 12.27 -28.89
C LYS A 93 2.77 12.83 -29.80
N ALA A 94 1.53 12.88 -29.33
CA ALA A 94 0.41 13.44 -30.06
C ALA A 94 0.62 14.95 -30.30
N GLU A 95 0.11 15.44 -31.43
CA GLU A 95 0.19 16.86 -31.80
C GLU A 95 -0.52 17.77 -30.78
N THR A 96 -1.59 17.25 -30.16
CA THR A 96 -2.29 17.89 -29.04
C THR A 96 -2.43 16.93 -27.88
N PHE A 97 -2.32 17.45 -26.66
CA PHE A 97 -2.42 16.64 -25.47
C PHE A 97 -3.88 16.37 -25.09
N ASP A 98 -4.30 15.10 -25.10
CA ASP A 98 -5.61 14.69 -24.61
C ASP A 98 -5.61 14.54 -23.08
N GLN A 99 -6.03 15.61 -22.40
CA GLN A 99 -6.16 15.65 -20.95
C GLN A 99 -7.17 14.63 -20.41
N THR A 100 -8.27 14.39 -21.14
CA THR A 100 -9.34 13.48 -20.71
C THR A 100 -8.84 12.03 -20.72
N ALA A 101 -8.15 11.63 -21.78
CA ALA A 101 -7.53 10.31 -21.88
C ALA A 101 -6.48 10.08 -20.77
N PHE A 102 -5.68 11.10 -20.45
CA PHE A 102 -4.73 11.03 -19.34
C PHE A 102 -5.41 10.80 -17.99
N ILE A 103 -6.45 11.57 -17.67
CA ILE A 103 -7.20 11.45 -16.41
C ILE A 103 -7.81 10.05 -16.28
N LEU A 104 -8.50 9.58 -17.31
CA LEU A 104 -9.12 8.24 -17.32
C LEU A 104 -8.09 7.12 -17.16
N MET A 105 -6.91 7.26 -17.77
CA MET A 105 -5.81 6.31 -17.58
C MET A 105 -5.34 6.30 -16.12
N GLN A 106 -5.18 7.48 -15.50
CA GLN A 106 -4.73 7.60 -14.11
C GLN A 106 -5.77 7.08 -13.11
N GLU A 107 -7.05 7.32 -13.32
CA GLU A 107 -8.13 6.78 -12.49
C GLU A 107 -8.14 5.25 -12.48
N LYS A 108 -7.99 4.62 -13.65
CA LYS A 108 -7.87 3.15 -13.76
C LYS A 108 -6.67 2.62 -12.97
N LYS A 109 -5.51 3.29 -13.09
CA LYS A 109 -4.30 2.95 -12.32
C LYS A 109 -4.52 3.13 -10.82
N ALA A 110 -5.13 4.24 -10.40
CA ALA A 110 -5.42 4.52 -9.00
C ALA A 110 -6.38 3.46 -8.39
N ALA A 111 -7.45 3.12 -9.09
CA ALA A 111 -8.39 2.08 -8.67
C ALA A 111 -7.70 0.71 -8.53
N LYS A 112 -6.82 0.34 -9.46
CA LYS A 112 -6.02 -0.89 -9.37
C LYS A 112 -5.09 -0.89 -8.16
N MET A 113 -4.39 0.21 -7.93
CA MET A 113 -3.50 0.38 -6.78
C MET A 113 -4.28 0.32 -5.46
N ALA A 114 -5.47 0.91 -5.40
CA ALA A 114 -6.34 0.84 -4.23
C ALA A 114 -6.78 -0.60 -3.94
N LYS A 115 -7.22 -1.36 -4.96
CA LYS A 115 -7.60 -2.78 -4.81
C LYS A 115 -6.41 -3.64 -4.35
N ALA A 116 -5.23 -3.45 -4.96
CA ALA A 116 -4.01 -4.17 -4.56
C ALA A 116 -3.56 -3.80 -3.13
N GLY A 117 -3.71 -2.54 -2.75
CA GLY A 117 -3.48 -2.04 -1.39
C GLY A 117 -4.40 -2.71 -0.37
N LEU A 118 -5.70 -2.79 -0.67
CA LEU A 118 -6.69 -3.47 0.17
C LEU A 118 -6.37 -4.95 0.36
N ILE A 119 -6.07 -5.68 -0.72
CA ILE A 119 -5.66 -7.09 -0.64
C ILE A 119 -4.44 -7.24 0.26
N THR A 120 -3.44 -6.37 0.08
CA THR A 120 -2.23 -6.41 0.88
C THR A 120 -2.54 -6.14 2.35
N ALA A 121 -3.30 -5.11 2.68
CA ALA A 121 -3.66 -4.78 4.05
C ALA A 121 -4.43 -5.92 4.74
N LYS A 122 -5.42 -6.50 4.07
CA LYS A 122 -6.15 -7.68 4.57
C LYS A 122 -5.23 -8.87 4.82
N THR A 123 -4.30 -9.13 3.91
CA THR A 123 -3.31 -10.20 4.09
C THR A 123 -2.42 -9.92 5.32
N MET A 124 -1.90 -8.70 5.47
CA MET A 124 -1.05 -8.36 6.63
C MET A 124 -1.82 -8.50 7.93
N HIS A 125 -3.09 -8.09 7.97
CA HIS A 125 -3.97 -8.28 9.12
C HIS A 125 -4.15 -9.77 9.45
N GLN A 126 -4.51 -10.60 8.47
CA GLN A 126 -4.68 -12.05 8.68
C GLN A 126 -3.42 -12.69 9.25
N LEU A 127 -2.25 -12.37 8.68
CA LEU A 127 -0.98 -12.90 9.14
C LEU A 127 -0.62 -12.41 10.57
N TYR A 128 -0.94 -11.16 10.91
CA TYR A 128 -0.73 -10.64 12.27
C TYR A 128 -1.62 -11.35 13.31
N GLN A 129 -2.85 -11.74 12.94
CA GLN A 129 -3.74 -12.47 13.85
C GLN A 129 -3.29 -13.90 14.14
N LEU A 130 -2.42 -14.49 13.31
CA LEU A 130 -1.84 -15.81 13.58
C LEU A 130 -0.76 -15.79 14.67
N LEU A 131 -0.23 -14.60 14.99
CA LEU A 131 0.89 -14.46 15.91
C LEU A 131 0.43 -14.55 17.37
N THR A 132 1.24 -15.20 18.20
CA THR A 132 1.08 -15.17 19.65
C THR A 132 1.37 -13.77 20.20
N PRO A 133 0.92 -13.43 21.43
CA PRO A 133 1.23 -12.14 22.05
C PRO A 133 2.75 -11.84 22.09
N GLU A 134 3.56 -12.83 22.42
CA GLU A 134 5.03 -12.71 22.45
C GLU A 134 5.62 -12.44 21.06
N GLN A 135 5.13 -13.14 20.03
CA GLN A 135 5.54 -12.91 18.65
C GLN A 135 5.14 -11.51 18.16
N LYS A 136 3.98 -10.99 18.58
CA LYS A 136 3.55 -9.60 18.28
C LYS A 136 4.48 -8.57 18.91
N GLN A 137 4.85 -8.76 20.18
CA GLN A 137 5.80 -7.87 20.87
C GLN A 137 7.18 -7.89 20.19
N LYS A 138 7.71 -9.07 19.84
CA LYS A 138 8.98 -9.21 19.09
C LYS A 138 8.90 -8.49 17.73
N LEU A 139 7.77 -8.60 17.03
CA LEU A 139 7.54 -7.92 15.77
C LEU A 139 7.55 -6.39 15.92
N GLU A 140 6.95 -5.84 16.98
CA GLU A 140 6.92 -4.41 17.27
C GLU A 140 8.31 -3.85 17.62
N GLN A 141 9.08 -4.57 18.43
CA GLN A 141 10.47 -4.21 18.74
C GLN A 141 11.33 -4.16 17.47
N MET A 142 11.21 -5.15 16.59
CA MET A 142 11.92 -5.15 15.31
C MET A 142 11.51 -3.99 14.40
N GLN A 143 10.24 -3.60 14.43
CA GLN A 143 9.76 -2.42 13.70
C GLN A 143 10.37 -1.14 14.25
N GLN A 144 10.45 -1.00 15.57
CA GLN A 144 11.02 0.17 16.23
C GLN A 144 12.52 0.29 15.93
N GLN A 145 13.31 -0.76 16.14
CA GLN A 145 14.75 -0.78 15.81
C GLN A 145 15.03 -0.38 14.35
N LYS A 146 14.16 -0.78 13.42
CA LYS A 146 14.27 -0.38 12.01
C LYS A 146 13.91 1.07 11.76
N ARG A 147 12.97 1.64 12.50
CA ARG A 147 12.67 3.07 12.42
C ARG A 147 13.86 3.88 12.91
N ASP A 148 14.44 3.47 14.04
CA ASP A 148 15.55 4.18 14.67
C ASP A 148 16.83 4.13 13.82
N SER A 149 17.17 2.95 13.29
CA SER A 149 18.31 2.80 12.37
C SER A 149 18.16 3.62 11.08
N LYS A 150 16.94 3.73 10.53
CA LYS A 150 16.66 4.60 9.38
C LYS A 150 16.81 6.07 9.72
N GLN A 151 16.37 6.50 10.91
CA GLN A 151 16.54 7.88 11.36
C GLN A 151 18.01 8.22 11.56
N GLY A 152 18.77 7.35 12.23
CA GLY A 152 20.22 7.53 12.42
C GLY A 152 20.99 7.60 11.09
N ASN A 153 20.68 6.73 10.12
CA ASN A 153 21.30 6.80 8.80
C ASN A 153 20.93 8.08 8.02
N LYS A 154 19.71 8.58 8.19
CA LYS A 154 19.28 9.82 7.56
C LYS A 154 20.02 11.03 8.16
N GLN A 155 20.23 11.03 9.47
CA GLN A 155 20.98 12.07 10.15
C GLN A 155 22.45 12.08 9.70
N LYS A 156 23.14 10.93 9.72
CA LYS A 156 24.52 10.81 9.22
C LYS A 156 24.70 11.31 7.77
N LYS A 157 23.72 11.05 6.89
CA LYS A 157 23.74 11.56 5.51
C LYS A 157 23.56 13.07 5.41
N ARG A 158 22.81 13.69 6.33
CA ARG A 158 22.66 15.15 6.40
C ARG A 158 23.96 15.79 6.89
N ASP A 159 24.54 15.24 7.95
CA ASP A 159 25.78 15.74 8.55
C ASP A 159 26.96 15.64 7.55
N ALA A 160 27.10 14.50 6.85
CA ALA A 160 28.12 14.32 5.81
C ALA A 160 27.92 15.20 4.55
N LYS A 161 26.69 15.69 4.31
CA LYS A 161 26.40 16.63 3.21
C LYS A 161 26.71 18.06 3.64
N ALA A 162 26.42 18.43 4.88
CA ALA A 162 26.78 19.72 5.47
C ALA A 162 28.30 19.91 5.47
N SER A 163 29.06 18.92 5.93
CA SER A 163 30.53 19.00 5.99
C SER A 163 31.22 19.09 4.61
N LYS A 164 30.54 18.68 3.53
CA LYS A 164 31.04 18.79 2.14
C LYS A 164 30.67 20.11 1.46
N THR A 165 29.78 20.89 2.05
CA THR A 165 29.35 22.19 1.50
C THR A 165 30.16 23.34 2.12
N GLU A 166 30.93 23.06 3.18
CA GLU A 166 31.82 24.00 3.89
C GLU A 166 33.30 23.88 3.47
N GLN A 167 33.62 23.07 2.46
CA GLN A 167 34.92 22.99 1.78
C GLN A 167 34.76 23.43 0.32
#